data_AF-A0A6N7W5K7-F1
#
_entry.id   AF-A0A6N7W5K7-F1
#
_cell.length_a   1.000
_cell.length_b   1.000
_cell.length_c   1.000
_cell.angle_alpha   90.00
_cell.angle_beta   90.00
_cell.angle_gamma   90.00
#
_symmetry.space_group_name_H-M   'P 1'
#
loop_
_entity.id
_entity.type
_entity.pdbx_description
1 polymer ?
#
loop_
_entity_poly.entity_id
_entity_poly.type
_entity_poly.pdbx_seq_one_letter_code
_entity_poly.pdbx_strand_id
1 'polypeptide(L)'
;MVSDEVLPTIDEDEAALRQFATSILERFDNPYLKHRLADIELNSLSKWKSRNLPVLRDCWESGKEAPKTAFILAALLALYSGQAAHDFQPHDEPGAVEFIRQTFVADELPVWVEGVISKFGLASELSDADAKKLIDVTAENVQCIISLGIRKAIATMLTADGDINHENG
;
A
#
# COMPACT_ATOMS: atom_id res chain seq x y z
N MET A 1 -7.91 1.70 -7.65
CA MET A 1 -7.00 0.60 -7.22
C MET A 1 -7.40 -0.70 -7.88
N VAL A 2 -8.55 -1.30 -7.54
CA VAL A 2 -8.96 -2.57 -8.18
C VAL A 2 -9.01 -2.41 -9.70
N SER A 3 -9.77 -1.45 -10.20
CA SER A 3 -9.95 -1.23 -11.64
C SER A 3 -8.68 -0.80 -12.38
N ASP A 4 -7.84 0.02 -11.74
CA ASP A 4 -6.74 0.73 -12.43
C ASP A 4 -5.39 0.04 -12.27
N GLU A 5 -5.17 -0.68 -11.17
CA GLU A 5 -3.88 -1.28 -10.82
C GLU A 5 -3.98 -2.81 -10.77
N VAL A 6 -5.05 -3.39 -10.21
CA VAL A 6 -5.14 -4.85 -10.04
C VAL A 6 -5.68 -5.56 -11.29
N LEU A 7 -6.82 -5.13 -11.83
CA LEU A 7 -7.42 -5.81 -12.97
C LEU A 7 -6.51 -5.85 -14.21
N PRO A 8 -5.76 -4.77 -14.55
CA PRO A 8 -4.89 -4.80 -15.72
C PRO A 8 -3.69 -5.75 -15.62
N THR A 9 -3.39 -6.30 -14.44
CA THR A 9 -2.28 -7.26 -14.25
C THR A 9 -2.74 -8.72 -14.33
N ILE A 10 -4.03 -8.98 -14.59
CA ILE A 10 -4.59 -10.32 -14.69
C ILE A 10 -4.92 -10.61 -16.16
N ASP A 11 -4.29 -11.65 -16.70
CA ASP A 11 -4.49 -12.10 -18.09
C ASP A 11 -5.75 -12.98 -18.23
N GLU A 12 -6.92 -12.36 -18.07
CA GLU A 12 -8.25 -12.99 -18.18
C GLU A 12 -9.25 -12.04 -18.86
N ASP A 13 -10.47 -12.51 -19.13
CA ASP A 13 -11.53 -11.68 -19.73
C ASP A 13 -11.90 -10.47 -18.83
N GLU A 14 -11.71 -9.26 -19.37
CA GLU A 14 -11.88 -8.03 -18.61
C GLU A 14 -13.31 -7.83 -18.09
N ALA A 15 -14.32 -8.22 -18.87
CA ALA A 15 -15.71 -8.07 -18.46
C ALA A 15 -16.06 -9.01 -17.29
N ALA A 16 -15.59 -10.26 -17.36
CA ALA A 16 -15.71 -11.23 -16.29
C ALA A 16 -14.98 -10.78 -15.02
N LEU A 17 -13.75 -10.25 -15.16
CA LEU A 17 -12.98 -9.69 -14.04
C LEU A 17 -13.69 -8.51 -13.37
N ARG A 18 -14.23 -7.57 -14.15
CA ARG A 18 -14.98 -6.42 -13.64
C ARG A 18 -16.26 -6.87 -12.92
N GLN A 19 -16.97 -7.85 -13.46
CA GLN A 19 -18.16 -8.41 -12.82
C GLN A 19 -17.79 -9.11 -11.51
N PHE A 20 -16.72 -9.90 -11.50
CA PHE A 20 -16.23 -10.58 -10.30
C PHE A 20 -15.81 -9.58 -9.22
N ALA A 21 -15.03 -8.55 -9.58
CA ALA A 21 -14.63 -7.48 -8.69
C ALA A 21 -15.84 -6.74 -8.08
N THR A 22 -16.85 -6.43 -8.91
CA THR A 22 -18.10 -5.80 -8.44
C THR A 22 -18.78 -6.68 -7.39
N SER A 23 -18.89 -8.00 -7.63
CA SER A 23 -19.50 -8.94 -6.68
C SER A 23 -18.74 -9.05 -5.36
N ILE A 24 -17.43 -8.77 -5.34
CA ILE A 24 -16.63 -8.72 -4.12
C ILE A 24 -16.93 -7.43 -3.35
N LEU A 25 -16.98 -6.28 -4.03
CA LEU A 25 -17.28 -4.99 -3.41
C LEU A 25 -18.68 -4.99 -2.78
N GLU A 26 -19.67 -5.57 -3.44
CA GLU A 26 -21.02 -5.75 -2.89
C GLU A 26 -21.04 -6.54 -1.57
N ARG A 27 -20.10 -7.48 -1.37
CA ARG A 27 -19.99 -8.21 -0.10
C ARG A 27 -19.42 -7.33 1.01
N PHE A 28 -18.45 -6.46 0.68
CA PHE A 28 -17.92 -5.51 1.66
C PHE A 28 -18.96 -4.48 2.10
N ASP A 29 -19.89 -4.11 1.23
CA ASP A 29 -21.00 -3.20 1.54
C ASP A 29 -22.15 -3.86 2.31
N ASN A 30 -22.12 -5.19 2.49
CA ASN A 30 -23.19 -5.92 3.16
C ASN A 30 -23.17 -5.68 4.69
N PRO A 31 -24.16 -5.00 5.28
CA PRO A 31 -24.15 -4.65 6.71
C PRO A 31 -24.35 -5.85 7.65
N TYR A 32 -24.79 -7.00 7.11
CA TYR A 32 -24.97 -8.25 7.84
C TYR A 32 -23.66 -9.04 7.98
N LEU A 33 -22.66 -8.78 7.14
CA LEU A 33 -21.33 -9.36 7.27
C LEU A 33 -20.52 -8.52 8.26
N LYS A 34 -20.11 -9.15 9.38
CA LYS A 34 -19.29 -8.50 10.40
C LYS A 34 -17.81 -8.63 10.04
N HIS A 35 -17.31 -7.66 9.29
CA HIS A 35 -15.90 -7.50 9.00
C HIS A 35 -15.18 -6.86 10.21
N ARG A 36 -14.47 -7.67 11.00
CA ARG A 36 -13.62 -7.14 12.08
C ARG A 36 -12.30 -6.68 11.49
N LEU A 37 -11.99 -5.39 11.64
CA LEU A 37 -10.74 -4.80 11.15
C LEU A 37 -9.50 -5.50 11.72
N ALA A 38 -9.54 -5.94 12.98
CA ALA A 38 -8.46 -6.70 13.61
C ALA A 38 -8.16 -8.04 12.90
N ASP A 39 -9.19 -8.74 12.41
CA ASP A 39 -8.99 -10.01 11.69
C ASP A 39 -8.45 -9.75 10.26
N ILE A 40 -8.82 -8.61 9.67
CA ILE A 40 -8.34 -8.19 8.35
C ILE A 40 -6.87 -7.79 8.43
N GLU A 41 -6.50 -7.06 9.47
CA GLU A 41 -5.17 -6.46 9.67
C GLU A 41 -4.09 -7.47 10.09
N LEU A 42 -4.47 -8.62 10.64
CA LEU A 42 -3.51 -9.69 10.99
C LEU A 42 -2.65 -10.13 9.79
N ASN A 43 -1.33 -10.20 9.94
CA ASN A 43 -0.38 -10.55 8.85
C ASN A 43 -0.40 -9.57 7.67
N SER A 44 -0.70 -8.29 7.87
CA SER A 44 -0.83 -7.30 6.79
C SER A 44 0.46 -7.12 6.02
N LEU A 45 1.61 -7.10 6.68
CA LEU A 45 2.89 -6.93 5.98
C LEU A 45 3.19 -8.11 5.05
N SER A 46 2.98 -9.34 5.53
CA SER A 46 3.13 -10.57 4.72
C SER A 46 2.05 -10.67 3.62
N LYS A 47 0.83 -10.22 3.90
CA LYS A 47 -0.25 -10.13 2.89
C LYS A 47 0.10 -9.12 1.81
N TRP A 48 0.64 -7.96 2.16
CA TRP A 48 1.07 -6.96 1.18
C TRP A 48 2.18 -7.54 0.29
N LYS A 49 3.20 -8.16 0.89
CA LYS A 49 4.28 -8.80 0.12
C LYS A 49 3.76 -9.87 -0.85
N SER A 50 2.81 -10.70 -0.44
CA SER A 50 2.31 -11.79 -1.28
C SER A 50 1.21 -11.39 -2.28
N ARG A 51 0.50 -10.28 -2.06
CA ARG A 51 -0.69 -9.91 -2.86
C ARG A 51 -0.55 -8.60 -3.61
N ASN A 52 0.19 -7.65 -3.06
CA ASN A 52 0.31 -6.29 -3.58
C ASN A 52 1.64 -6.06 -4.29
N LEU A 53 2.74 -6.66 -3.82
CA LEU A 53 4.03 -6.56 -4.50
C LEU A 53 3.99 -7.05 -5.96
N PRO A 54 3.32 -8.18 -6.30
CA PRO A 54 3.20 -8.59 -7.70
C PRO A 54 2.47 -7.57 -8.56
N VAL A 55 1.36 -6.98 -8.06
CA VAL A 55 0.61 -5.94 -8.77
C VAL A 55 1.48 -4.72 -9.05
N LEU A 56 2.23 -4.27 -8.03
CA LEU A 56 3.13 -3.12 -8.15
C LEU A 56 4.25 -3.39 -9.16
N ARG A 57 4.86 -4.57 -9.10
CA ARG A 57 5.87 -5.02 -10.06
C ARG A 57 5.29 -5.02 -11.49
N ASP A 58 4.18 -5.71 -11.71
CA ASP A 58 3.60 -5.90 -13.04
C ASP A 58 3.17 -4.55 -13.67
N CYS A 59 2.69 -3.61 -12.84
CA CYS A 59 2.42 -2.24 -13.27
C CYS A 59 3.70 -1.52 -13.71
N TRP A 60 4.76 -1.53 -12.90
CA TRP A 60 6.02 -0.84 -13.24
C TRP A 60 6.75 -1.48 -14.42
N GLU A 61 6.78 -2.81 -14.53
CA GLU A 61 7.34 -3.52 -15.68
C GLU A 61 6.60 -3.22 -16.98
N SER A 62 5.28 -2.93 -16.90
CA SER A 62 4.47 -2.50 -18.05
C SER A 62 4.51 -0.99 -18.30
N GLY A 63 5.33 -0.24 -17.56
CA GLY A 63 5.47 1.22 -17.69
C GLY A 63 4.29 2.02 -17.13
N LYS A 64 3.42 1.40 -16.34
CA LYS A 64 2.31 2.05 -15.62
C LYS A 64 2.72 2.39 -14.19
N GLU A 65 1.99 3.29 -13.56
CA GLU A 65 2.16 3.59 -12.13
C GLU A 65 1.21 2.76 -11.26
N ALA A 66 1.60 2.56 -9.99
CA ALA A 66 0.79 1.85 -8.99
C ALA A 66 0.69 2.66 -7.66
N PRO A 67 0.24 3.93 -7.71
CA PRO A 67 0.33 4.83 -6.57
C PRO A 67 -0.49 4.35 -5.38
N LYS A 68 -1.66 3.71 -5.60
CA LYS A 68 -2.51 3.24 -4.51
C LYS A 68 -1.90 2.02 -3.84
N THR A 69 -1.29 1.13 -4.61
CA THR A 69 -0.59 -0.05 -4.10
C THR A 69 0.64 0.32 -3.27
N ALA A 70 1.43 1.30 -3.73
CA ALA A 70 2.53 1.87 -2.96
C ALA A 70 2.04 2.61 -1.69
N PHE A 71 0.95 3.38 -1.80
CA PHE A 71 0.35 4.08 -0.66
C PHE A 71 -0.11 3.13 0.44
N ILE A 72 -0.62 1.94 0.11
CA ILE A 72 -0.99 0.93 1.11
C ILE A 72 0.21 0.52 1.96
N LEU A 73 1.40 0.36 1.36
CA LEU A 73 2.61 0.07 2.13
C LEU A 73 2.93 1.20 3.09
N ALA A 74 2.93 2.45 2.60
CA ALA A 74 3.16 3.63 3.44
C ALA A 74 2.15 3.74 4.60
N ALA A 75 0.88 3.42 4.35
CA ALA A 75 -0.15 3.41 5.39
C ALA A 75 0.10 2.33 6.45
N LEU A 76 0.55 1.14 6.07
CA LEU A 76 0.95 0.09 7.02
C LEU A 76 2.16 0.54 7.86
N LEU A 77 3.19 1.11 7.23
CA LEU A 77 4.38 1.56 7.94
C LEU A 77 4.07 2.73 8.90
N ALA A 78 3.26 3.70 8.47
CA ALA A 78 2.82 4.81 9.31
C ALA A 78 1.92 4.36 10.47
N LEU A 79 1.11 3.31 10.26
CA LEU A 79 0.32 2.70 11.33
C LEU A 79 1.22 2.03 12.36
N TYR A 80 2.25 1.31 11.91
CA TYR A 80 3.13 0.51 12.78
C TYR A 80 4.22 1.36 13.47
N SER A 81 4.59 2.51 12.89
CA SER A 81 5.53 3.47 13.50
C SER A 81 5.02 4.10 14.80
N GLY A 82 3.72 3.95 15.10
CA GLY A 82 3.10 4.54 16.29
C GLY A 82 2.79 6.03 16.15
N GLN A 83 2.91 6.60 14.94
CA GLN A 83 2.56 8.00 14.66
C GLN A 83 1.08 8.17 14.24
N ALA A 84 0.31 7.09 14.20
CA ALA A 84 -1.10 7.16 13.87
C ALA A 84 -1.88 8.02 14.89
N ALA A 85 -2.81 8.83 14.39
CA ALA A 85 -3.57 9.79 15.19
C ALA A 85 -4.51 9.16 16.26
N HIS A 86 -4.63 7.84 16.30
CA HIS A 86 -5.48 7.12 17.25
C HIS A 86 -4.65 6.00 17.90
N ASP A 87 -4.97 5.68 19.16
CA ASP A 87 -4.43 4.53 19.90
C ASP A 87 -4.92 3.19 19.28
N PHE A 88 -4.49 2.92 18.05
CA PHE A 88 -4.65 1.64 17.42
C PHE A 88 -3.47 0.75 17.82
N GLN A 89 -3.76 -0.46 18.30
CA GLN A 89 -2.74 -1.47 18.53
C GLN A 89 -2.79 -2.43 17.34
N PRO A 90 -1.76 -2.43 16.47
CA PRO A 90 -1.60 -3.43 15.44
C PRO A 90 -1.68 -4.84 16.02
N HIS A 91 -2.52 -5.66 15.43
CA HIS A 91 -2.64 -7.07 15.72
C HIS A 91 -1.98 -7.87 14.59
N ASP A 92 -0.69 -7.64 14.39
CA ASP A 92 0.15 -8.33 13.39
C ASP A 92 1.28 -9.12 14.10
N GLU A 93 2.23 -9.66 13.34
CA GLU A 93 3.42 -10.35 13.83
C GLU A 93 4.20 -9.41 14.78
N PRO A 94 4.37 -9.78 16.07
CA PRO A 94 4.94 -8.88 17.07
C PRO A 94 6.33 -8.36 16.70
N GLY A 95 7.18 -9.20 16.10
CA GLY A 95 8.53 -8.81 15.68
C GLY A 95 8.53 -7.75 14.57
N ALA A 96 7.60 -7.83 13.63
CA ALA A 96 7.44 -6.85 12.56
C ALA A 96 7.01 -5.49 13.11
N VAL A 97 5.96 -5.47 13.94
CA VAL A 97 5.45 -4.24 14.55
C VAL A 97 6.51 -3.60 15.45
N GLU A 98 7.19 -4.40 16.28
CA GLU A 98 8.24 -3.94 17.18
C GLU A 98 9.42 -3.35 16.40
N PHE A 99 9.92 -4.07 15.37
CA PHE A 99 11.03 -3.58 14.55
C PHE A 99 10.68 -2.25 13.88
N ILE A 100 9.52 -2.15 13.23
CA ILE A 100 9.10 -0.93 12.52
C ILE A 100 8.98 0.24 13.49
N ARG A 101 8.42 0.01 14.69
CA ARG A 101 8.25 1.03 15.72
C ARG A 101 9.57 1.48 16.33
N GLN A 102 10.44 0.55 16.69
CA GLN A 102 11.70 0.86 17.39
C GLN A 102 12.75 1.51 16.48
N THR A 103 12.68 1.24 15.17
CA THR A 103 13.61 1.81 14.19
C THR A 103 13.12 3.10 13.55
N PHE A 104 11.90 3.56 13.88
CA PHE A 104 11.32 4.75 13.30
C PHE A 104 12.14 6.01 13.63
N VAL A 105 12.54 6.74 12.59
CA VAL A 105 13.24 8.03 12.69
C VAL A 105 12.53 9.03 11.78
N ALA A 106 11.83 10.00 12.36
CA ALA A 106 11.02 10.96 11.62
C ALA A 106 11.83 11.83 10.66
N ASP A 107 13.07 12.16 11.00
CA ASP A 107 13.94 13.01 10.19
C ASP A 107 14.68 12.25 9.07
N GLU A 108 14.60 10.91 9.08
CA GLU A 108 15.33 10.02 8.15
C GLU A 108 14.41 8.97 7.51
N LEU A 109 13.21 9.38 7.08
CA LEU A 109 12.20 8.46 6.52
C LEU A 109 12.71 7.57 5.38
N PRO A 110 13.48 8.05 4.38
CA PRO A 110 13.99 7.17 3.32
C PRO A 110 14.88 6.05 3.86
N VAL A 111 15.77 6.36 4.83
CA VAL A 111 16.66 5.38 5.46
C VAL A 111 15.87 4.37 6.29
N TRP A 112 14.88 4.85 7.05
CA TRP A 112 14.01 3.97 7.83
C TRP A 112 13.20 3.04 6.94
N VAL A 113 12.58 3.56 5.87
CA VAL A 113 11.82 2.78 4.89
C VAL A 113 12.70 1.74 4.21
N GLU A 114 13.91 2.12 3.79
CA GLU A 114 14.90 1.18 3.22
C GLU A 114 15.22 0.05 4.20
N GLY A 115 15.46 0.38 5.47
CA GLY A 115 15.71 -0.61 6.52
C GLY A 115 14.57 -1.61 6.70
N VAL A 116 13.32 -1.13 6.68
CA VAL A 116 12.12 -1.98 6.76
C VAL A 116 11.97 -2.84 5.51
N ILE A 117 12.07 -2.25 4.31
CA ILE A 117 11.96 -2.97 3.03
C ILE A 117 13.01 -4.09 2.94
N SER A 118 14.26 -3.79 3.33
CA SER A 118 15.34 -4.77 3.35
C SER A 118 15.09 -5.89 4.36
N LYS A 119 14.71 -5.53 5.61
CA LYS A 119 14.47 -6.48 6.69
C LYS A 119 13.41 -7.54 6.36
N PHE A 120 12.32 -7.13 5.71
CA PHE A 120 11.19 -8.01 5.38
C PHE A 120 11.19 -8.47 3.91
N GLY A 121 12.19 -8.06 3.13
CA GLY A 121 12.30 -8.35 1.70
C GLY A 121 11.08 -7.89 0.92
N LEU A 122 10.61 -6.66 1.14
CA LEU A 122 9.41 -6.11 0.50
C LEU A 122 9.67 -5.65 -0.95
N ALA A 123 10.92 -5.71 -1.40
CA ALA A 123 11.34 -5.43 -2.78
C ALA A 123 12.02 -6.64 -3.42
N SER A 124 11.84 -7.86 -2.89
CA SER A 124 12.58 -9.06 -3.34
C SER A 124 12.32 -9.47 -4.80
N GLU A 125 11.26 -8.93 -5.41
CA GLU A 125 10.84 -9.23 -6.78
C GLU A 125 11.00 -8.00 -7.70
N LEU A 126 11.68 -6.95 -7.25
CA LEU A 126 11.86 -5.70 -7.99
C LEU A 126 13.30 -5.56 -8.51
N SER A 127 13.46 -4.78 -9.57
CA SER A 127 14.78 -4.29 -9.99
C SER A 127 15.36 -3.32 -8.96
N ASP A 128 16.68 -3.07 -8.98
CA ASP A 128 17.29 -2.08 -8.08
C ASP A 128 16.71 -0.67 -8.25
N ALA A 129 16.36 -0.31 -9.50
CA ALA A 129 15.74 0.97 -9.82
C ALA A 129 14.33 1.06 -9.23
N ASP A 130 13.54 -0.01 -9.36
CA ASP A 130 12.19 -0.08 -8.80
C ASP A 130 12.19 -0.19 -7.28
N ALA A 131 13.15 -0.90 -6.69
CA ALA A 131 13.33 -0.94 -5.25
C ALA A 131 13.62 0.47 -4.69
N LYS A 132 14.48 1.23 -5.37
CA LYS A 132 14.74 2.63 -5.03
C LYS A 132 13.47 3.49 -5.19
N LYS A 133 12.75 3.34 -6.30
CA LYS A 133 11.48 4.03 -6.52
C LYS A 133 10.47 3.73 -5.40
N LEU A 134 10.36 2.47 -4.97
CA LEU A 134 9.49 2.04 -3.87
C LEU A 134 9.88 2.71 -2.55
N ILE A 135 11.17 2.80 -2.25
CA ILE A 135 11.66 3.48 -1.04
C ILE A 135 11.24 4.96 -1.06
N ASP A 136 11.56 5.65 -2.16
CA ASP A 136 11.34 7.10 -2.29
C ASP A 136 9.83 7.42 -2.19
N VAL A 137 8.98 6.73 -2.96
CA VAL A 137 7.52 6.96 -2.95
C VAL A 137 6.86 6.56 -1.62
N THR A 138 7.38 5.52 -0.94
CA THR A 138 6.84 5.09 0.35
C THR A 138 7.20 6.11 1.43
N ALA A 139 8.43 6.62 1.44
CA ALA A 139 8.86 7.64 2.40
C ALA A 139 8.05 8.95 2.25
N GLU A 140 7.84 9.41 1.01
CA GLU A 140 7.00 10.58 0.72
C GLU A 140 5.56 10.40 1.23
N ASN A 141 4.96 9.23 0.97
CA ASN A 141 3.61 8.94 1.43
C ASN A 141 3.52 8.80 2.96
N VAL A 142 4.52 8.20 3.62
CA VAL A 142 4.56 8.16 5.09
C VAL A 142 4.61 9.59 5.65
N GLN A 143 5.47 10.44 5.10
CA GLN A 143 5.56 11.84 5.51
C GLN A 143 4.21 12.55 5.36
N CYS A 144 3.53 12.35 4.23
CA CYS A 144 2.23 12.92 3.95
C CYS A 144 1.16 12.45 4.96
N ILE A 145 1.15 11.15 5.28
CA ILE A 145 0.22 10.55 6.24
C ILE A 145 0.44 11.11 7.64
N ILE A 146 1.69 11.19 8.10
CA ILE A 146 2.03 11.69 9.44
C ILE A 146 1.73 13.18 9.56
N SER A 147 2.06 13.99 8.55
CA SER A 147 1.89 15.44 8.60
C SER A 147 0.45 15.91 8.40
N LEU A 148 -0.31 15.27 7.51
CA LEU A 148 -1.65 15.72 7.11
C LEU A 148 -2.78 14.90 7.72
N GLY A 149 -2.47 13.69 8.22
CA GLY A 149 -3.43 12.66 8.56
C GLY A 149 -3.94 11.91 7.34
N ILE A 150 -4.33 10.64 7.56
CA ILE A 150 -4.64 9.67 6.50
C ILE A 150 -5.69 10.15 5.49
N ARG A 151 -6.74 10.86 5.94
CA ARG A 151 -7.82 11.34 5.04
C ARG A 151 -7.32 12.35 4.02
N LYS A 152 -6.49 13.30 4.45
CA LYS A 152 -5.91 14.31 3.55
C LYS A 152 -4.84 13.69 2.66
N ALA A 153 -4.03 12.79 3.20
CA ALA A 153 -3.02 12.07 2.41
C ALA A 153 -3.65 11.25 1.27
N ILE A 154 -4.76 10.55 1.52
CA ILE A 154 -5.53 9.86 0.47
C ILE A 154 -6.03 10.84 -0.59
N ALA A 155 -6.57 11.99 -0.19
CA ALA A 155 -7.06 13.00 -1.14
C ALA A 155 -5.92 13.53 -2.03
N THR A 156 -4.76 13.85 -1.44
CA THR A 156 -3.56 14.29 -2.18
C THR A 156 -3.07 13.22 -3.17
N MET A 157 -3.03 11.96 -2.74
CA MET A 157 -2.62 10.84 -3.61
C MET A 157 -3.60 10.65 -4.78
N LEU A 158 -4.91 10.78 -4.55
CA LEU A 158 -5.92 10.67 -5.61
C LEU A 158 -5.86 11.83 -6.62
N THR A 159 -5.56 13.04 -6.16
CA THR A 159 -5.40 14.19 -7.08
C THR A 159 -4.15 14.07 -7.94
N ALA A 160 -3.03 13.63 -7.35
CA ALA A 160 -1.79 13.43 -8.09
C ALA A 160 -1.93 12.31 -9.16
N ASP A 161 -2.68 11.26 -8.86
CA ASP A 161 -2.99 10.17 -9.80
C ASP A 161 -3.94 10.62 -10.94
N GLY A 162 -4.87 11.53 -10.65
CA GLY A 162 -5.78 12.10 -11.66
C GLY A 162 -5.08 12.98 -12.69
N ASP A 163 -4.05 13.73 -12.28
CA ASP A 163 -3.29 14.62 -13.16
C ASP A 163 -2.43 13.84 -14.17
N ILE A 164 -1.92 12.65 -13.80
CA ILE A 164 -1.10 11.79 -14.68
C ILE A 164 -1.95 11.14 -15.79
N ASN A 165 -3.23 10.89 -15.53
CA ASN A 165 -4.13 10.20 -16.47
C ASN A 165 -4.79 11.13 -17.52
N HIS A 166 -4.59 12.46 -17.42
CA HIS A 166 -5.21 13.44 -18.32
C HIS A 166 -4.28 14.03 -19.40
N GLU A 167 -2.99 13.65 -19.47
CA GLU A 167 -2.06 14.18 -20.48
C GLU A 167 -1.98 13.40 -21.80
N ASN A 168 -2.79 12.35 -22.00
CA ASN A 168 -2.86 11.61 -23.28
C ASN A 168 -4.29 11.57 -23.84
N GLY A 169 -4.78 12.71 -24.31
CA GLY A 169 -6.03 12.86 -25.08
C GLY A 169 -5.81 13.57 -26.41
#